data_AF-A0A847WYB1-F1
#
_entry.id   AF-A0A847WYB1-F1
#
_cell.length_a   1.000
_cell.length_b   1.000
_cell.length_c   1.000
_cell.angle_alpha   90.00
_cell.angle_beta   90.00
_cell.angle_gamma   90.00
#
_symmetry.space_group_name_H-M   'P 1'
#
loop_
_entity.id
_entity.type
_entity.pdbx_description
1 polymer ?
#
loop_
_entity_poly.entity_id
_entity_poly.type
_entity_poly.pdbx_seq_one_letter_code
_entity_poly.pdbx_strand_id
1 'polypeptide(L)' 'RSEITELGRSSFAVKHTLLRDGEPAIEAHEKRVWVTRSDDGGIKSASLPDDVRKLLGGS' A
#
# COMPACT_ATOMS: atom_id res chain seq x y z
N ARG A 1 13.03 -2.94 5.65
CA ARG A 1 11.91 -2.42 6.49
C ARG A 1 10.85 -1.85 5.58
N SER A 2 9.58 -2.05 5.90
CA SER A 2 8.45 -1.48 5.15
C SER A 2 7.46 -0.88 6.13
N GLU A 3 6.94 0.31 5.83
CA GLU A 3 5.97 1.02 6.67
C GLU A 3 4.87 1.65 5.82
N ILE A 4 3.64 1.64 6.33
CA ILE A 4 2.53 2.40 5.72
C ILE A 4 2.71 3.86 6.10
N THR A 5 2.82 4.75 5.12
CA THR A 5 3.02 6.19 5.35
C THR A 5 1.76 7.01 5.13
N GLU A 6 0.82 6.51 4.31
CA GLU A 6 -0.46 7.17 4.04
C GLU A 6 -1.56 6.11 3.86
N LEU A 7 -2.75 6.42 4.37
CA LEU A 7 -3.94 5.58 4.22
C LEU A 7 -5.10 6.43 3.67
N GLY A 8 -5.43 6.22 2.40
CA GLY A 8 -6.55 6.84 1.72
C GLY A 8 -7.80 5.94 1.69
N ARG A 9 -8.81 6.36 0.92
CA ARG A 9 -10.07 5.60 0.76
C ARG A 9 -9.88 4.30 -0.03
N SER A 10 -9.18 4.38 -1.16
CA SER A 10 -8.96 3.27 -2.10
C SER A 10 -7.47 3.01 -2.34
N SER A 11 -6.59 3.65 -1.57
CA SER A 11 -5.15 3.56 -1.78
C SER A 11 -4.38 3.67 -0.47
N PHE A 12 -3.15 3.19 -0.47
CA PHE A 12 -2.20 3.38 0.62
C PHE A 12 -0.79 3.54 0.06
N ALA A 13 0.07 4.22 0.81
CA ALA A 13 1.47 4.39 0.48
C ALA A 13 2.36 3.53 1.38
N VAL A 14 3.40 2.94 0.81
CA VAL A 14 4.40 2.14 1.52
C VAL A 14 5.77 2.75 1.28
N LYS A 15 6.50 3.04 2.36
CA LYS A 15 7.94 3.34 2.28
C LYS A 15 8.72 2.06 2.57
N HIS A 16 9.66 1.74 1.68
CA HIS A 16 10.60 0.64 1.82
C HIS A 16 12.01 1.18 2.04
N THR A 17 12.70 0.64 3.02
CA THR A 17 14.15 0.85 3.22
C THR A 17 14.83 -0.51 3.16
N LEU A 18 15.66 -0.72 2.15
CA LEU A 18 16.52 -1.90 2.05
C LEU A 18 17.89 -1.55 2.61
N LEU A 19 18.40 -2.43 3.48
CA LEU A 19 19.72 -2.29 4.07
C LEU A 19 20.69 -3.23 3.35
N ARG A 20 21.93 -2.78 3.19
CA ARG A 20 23.07 -3.60 2.82
C ARG A 20 24.13 -3.42 3.90
N ASP A 21 24.55 -4.51 4.51
CA ASP A 21 25.57 -4.50 5.58
C ASP A 21 25.19 -3.57 6.76
N GLY A 22 23.90 -3.52 7.10
CA GLY A 22 23.35 -2.68 8.17
C GLY A 22 23.02 -1.25 7.76
N GLU A 23 23.53 -0.80 6.60
CA GLU A 23 23.36 0.57 6.13
C GLU A 23 22.26 0.70 5.07
N PRO A 24 21.47 1.79 5.05
CA PRO A 24 20.48 2.03 4.00
C PRO A 24 21.12 2.07 2.61
N ALA A 25 20.71 1.14 1.75
CA ALA A 25 21.18 1.04 0.38
C ALA A 25 20.15 1.56 -0.63
N ILE A 26 18.85 1.36 -0.35
CA ILE A 26 17.76 1.78 -1.22
C ILE A 26 16.60 2.29 -0.36
N GLU A 27 16.05 3.43 -0.72
CA GLU A 27 14.72 3.86 -0.31
C GLU A 27 13.78 3.85 -1.51
N ALA A 28 12.58 3.29 -1.32
CA ALA A 28 11.55 3.27 -2.34
C ALA A 28 10.21 3.68 -1.74
N HIS A 29 9.44 4.44 -2.52
CA HIS A 29 8.10 4.89 -2.17
C HIS A 29 7.13 4.31 -3.19
N GLU A 30 6.16 3.54 -2.71
CA GLU A 30 5.15 2.90 -3.56
C GLU A 30 3.75 3.35 -3.14
N LYS A 31 2.87 3.57 -4.13
CA LYS A 31 1.44 3.82 -3.88
C LYS A 31 0.62 2.71 -4.53
N ARG A 32 -0.16 2.00 -3.72
CA ARG A 32 -1.07 0.95 -4.17
C ARG A 32 -2.51 1.42 -4.18
N VAL A 33 -3.29 0.91 -5.12
CA VAL A 33 -4.74 1.16 -5.23
C VAL A 33 -5.48 -0.17 -5.13
N TRP A 34 -6.50 -0.22 -4.28
CA TRP A 34 -7.41 -1.35 -4.17
C TRP A 34 -8.38 -1.35 -5.35
N VAL A 35 -8.51 -2.49 -6.02
CA VAL A 35 -9.29 -2.62 -7.25
C VAL A 35 -10.20 -3.84 -7.20
N THR A 36 -11.30 -3.78 -7.95
CA THR A 36 -12.15 -4.93 -8.30
C THR A 36 -12.07 -5.17 -9.79
N ARG A 37 -12.36 -6.40 -10.23
CA ARG A 37 -12.61 -6.67 -11.65
C ARG A 37 -13.98 -6.10 -12.03
N SER A 38 -14.07 -5.50 -13.21
CA SER A 38 -15.35 -5.12 -13.82
C SER A 38 -15.87 -6.24 -14.73
N ASP A 39 -17.16 -6.19 -15.06
CA ASP A 39 -17.84 -7.22 -15.86
C ASP A 39 -17.27 -7.35 -17.28
N ASP A 40 -16.66 -6.29 -17.80
CA ASP A 40 -15.95 -6.24 -19.09
C ASP A 40 -14.50 -6.77 -19.02
N GLY A 41 -14.08 -7.31 -17.87
CA GLY A 41 -12.73 -7.83 -17.64
C GLY A 41 -11.68 -6.77 -17.30
N GLY A 42 -12.08 -5.50 -17.20
CA GLY A 42 -11.24 -4.40 -16.72
C GLY A 42 -10.96 -4.43 -15.21
N ILE A 43 -10.22 -3.43 -14.75
CA ILE A 43 -9.96 -3.17 -13.32
C ILE A 43 -10.44 -1.77 -12.96
N LYS A 44 -11.21 -1.66 -11.87
CA LYS A 44 -11.77 -0.40 -11.36
C LYS A 44 -11.35 -0.20 -9.92
N SER A 45 -11.05 1.03 -9.54
CA SER A 45 -10.75 1.35 -8.14
C SER A 45 -11.97 1.15 -7.24
N ALA A 46 -11.73 0.66 -6.04
CA ALA A 46 -12.74 0.43 -5.01
C ALA A 46 -12.22 0.86 -3.64
N SER A 47 -13.14 1.17 -2.72
CA SER A 47 -12.75 1.43 -1.33
C SER A 47 -12.01 0.22 -0.77
N LEU A 48 -10.99 0.48 0.05
CA LEU A 48 -10.40 -0.54 0.90
C LEU A 48 -11.50 -1.09 1.84
N PRO A 49 -11.61 -2.43 1.99
CA PRO A 49 -12.44 -3.04 3.00
C PRO A 49 -12.09 -2.54 4.41
N ASP A 50 -13.08 -2.39 5.29
CA ASP A 50 -12.88 -1.80 6.63
C ASP A 50 -11.91 -2.61 7.50
N ASP A 51 -11.93 -3.93 7.39
CA ASP A 51 -11.02 -4.85 8.08
C ASP A 51 -9.57 -4.66 7.60
N VAL A 52 -9.36 -4.59 6.28
CA VAL A 52 -8.05 -4.28 5.69
C VAL A 52 -7.58 -2.90 6.13
N ARG A 53 -8.47 -1.90 6.13
CA ARG A 53 -8.15 -0.55 6.57
C ARG A 53 -7.72 -0.51 8.03
N LYS A 54 -8.37 -1.28 8.91
CA LYS A 54 -7.97 -1.44 10.33
C LYS A 54 -6.60 -2.08 10.47
N LEU A 55 -6.29 -3.11 9.68
CA LEU A 55 -4.98 -3.78 9.72
C LEU A 55 -3.85 -2.87 9.22
N LEU A 56 -4.11 -2.04 8.20
CA LEU A 56 -3.12 -1.11 7.64
C LEU A 56 -2.94 0.17 8.48
N GLY A 57 -3.99 0.59 9.19
CA GLY A 57 -3.98 1.75 10.08
C GLY A 57 -3.54 1.44 11.51
N GLY A 58 -2.75 0.39 11.73
CA GLY A 58 -2.29 -0.04 13.04
C GLY A 58 -1.31 0.93 13.71
N SER A 59 -1.86 2.01 14.26
CA SER A 59 -1.46 2.68 15.51
C SER A 59 -2.62 3.52 16.02
#